data_AF-A0A2L2LXG6-F1
#
_entry.id   AF-A0A2L2LXG6-F1
#
_cell.length_a   1.000
_cell.length_b   1.000
_cell.length_c   1.000
_cell.angle_alpha   90.00
_cell.angle_beta   90.00
_cell.angle_gamma   90.00
#
_symmetry.space_group_name_H-M   'P 1'
#
loop_
_entity.id
_entity.type
_entity.pdbx_description
1 polymer ?
#
loop_
_entity_poly.entity_id
_entity_poly.type
_entity_poly.pdbx_seq_one_letter_code
_entity_poly.pdbx_strand_id
1 'polypeptide(L)'
;MTNLISGKEALIALANGEEVENFNGSAWWGVDKSWEVGAFLSDRKFRLKPRTITINGVEVPACGENYKEGEEVYVLDDCCDERGYIEYSASGYQYQKSIPKLWWRTEDEIKQVVAALRQIFGGV
;
A
#
# COMPACT_ATOMS: atom_id res chain seq x y z
N MET A 1 -1.84 9.90 4.29
CA MET A 1 -0.91 8.76 4.49
C MET A 1 0.53 9.20 4.33
N THR A 2 1.36 8.96 5.32
CA THR A 2 2.81 8.84 5.13
C THR A 2 3.29 7.60 5.84
N ASN A 3 3.10 6.44 5.19
CA ASN A 3 3.83 5.22 5.52
C ASN A 3 5.27 5.42 5.07
N LEU A 4 6.05 6.11 5.91
CA LEU A 4 7.45 6.36 5.63
C LEU A 4 8.21 5.03 5.72
N ILE A 5 9.04 4.78 4.72
CA ILE A 5 9.96 3.64 4.71
C ILE A 5 11.36 4.14 5.03
N SER A 6 12.17 3.27 5.65
CA SER A 6 13.59 3.56 5.84
C SER A 6 14.31 3.67 4.50
N GLY A 7 15.46 4.34 4.48
CA GLY A 7 16.26 4.42 3.26
C GLY A 7 16.76 3.05 2.77
N LYS A 8 16.99 2.09 3.68
CA LYS A 8 17.28 0.68 3.32
C LYS A 8 16.11 0.05 2.55
N GLU A 9 14.90 0.17 3.06
CA GLU A 9 13.69 -0.35 2.40
C GLU A 9 13.44 0.34 1.06
N ALA A 10 13.66 1.66 0.99
CA ALA A 10 13.57 2.43 -0.24
C ALA A 10 14.55 1.94 -1.32
N LEU A 11 15.80 1.66 -0.94
CA LEU A 11 16.80 1.13 -1.86
C LEU A 11 16.43 -0.27 -2.37
N ILE A 12 15.93 -1.14 -1.49
CA ILE A 12 15.45 -2.48 -1.86
C ILE A 12 14.25 -2.38 -2.80
N ALA A 13 13.27 -1.53 -2.49
CA ALA A 13 12.09 -1.31 -3.32
C ALA A 13 12.47 -0.81 -4.71
N LEU A 14 13.37 0.18 -4.78
CA LEU A 14 13.89 0.70 -6.05
C LEU A 14 14.64 -0.37 -6.86
N ALA A 15 15.41 -1.24 -6.20
CA ALA A 15 16.09 -2.36 -6.83
C ALA A 15 15.09 -3.40 -7.38
N ASN A 16 13.98 -3.63 -6.68
CA ASN A 16 12.88 -4.50 -7.11
C ASN A 16 11.99 -3.87 -8.20
N GLY A 17 12.24 -2.61 -8.59
CA GLY A 17 11.49 -1.91 -9.63
C GLY A 17 10.21 -1.23 -9.14
N GLU A 18 10.02 -1.07 -7.82
CA GLU A 18 8.93 -0.26 -7.27
C GLU A 18 9.23 1.24 -7.43
N GLU A 19 8.18 2.05 -7.57
CA GLU A 19 8.31 3.50 -7.65
C GLU A 19 8.45 4.08 -6.23
N VAL A 20 9.59 4.74 -5.98
CA VAL A 20 9.93 5.33 -4.69
C VAL A 20 9.91 6.84 -4.80
N GLU A 21 9.43 7.51 -3.76
CA GLU A 21 9.51 8.96 -3.65
C GLU A 21 10.32 9.38 -2.42
N ASN A 22 11.03 10.50 -2.54
CA ASN A 22 11.70 11.17 -1.43
C ASN A 22 10.98 12.49 -1.11
N PHE A 23 11.01 12.94 0.14
CA PHE A 23 10.54 14.28 0.50
C PHE A 23 11.73 15.25 0.48
N ASN A 24 11.63 16.31 -0.32
CA ASN A 24 12.70 17.32 -0.43
C ASN A 24 12.55 18.50 0.55
N GLY A 25 11.54 18.46 1.44
CA GLY A 25 11.20 19.55 2.35
C GLY A 25 9.91 20.29 1.99
N SER A 26 9.47 20.22 0.72
CA SER A 26 8.24 20.86 0.24
C SER A 26 7.32 19.92 -0.53
N ALA A 27 7.88 18.95 -1.25
CA ALA A 27 7.12 18.03 -2.09
C ALA A 27 7.73 16.62 -2.11
N TRP A 28 6.89 15.67 -2.53
CA TRP A 28 7.31 14.31 -2.88
C TRP A 28 7.74 14.29 -4.35
N TRP A 29 8.90 13.70 -4.62
CA TRP A 29 9.43 13.54 -5.98
C TRP A 29 9.96 12.13 -6.19
N GLY A 30 9.90 11.67 -7.45
CA GLY A 30 10.37 10.34 -7.84
C GLY A 30 11.87 10.18 -7.64
N VAL A 31 12.26 9.04 -7.11
CA VAL A 31 13.65 8.58 -7.02
C VAL A 31 13.87 7.54 -8.11
N ASP A 32 14.97 7.65 -8.83
CA ASP A 32 15.36 6.71 -9.87
C ASP A 32 16.73 6.07 -9.57
N LYS A 33 17.14 5.11 -10.41
CA LYS A 33 18.36 4.32 -10.22
C LYS A 33 19.65 5.10 -10.42
N SER A 34 19.60 6.38 -10.82
CA SER A 34 20.77 7.25 -10.92
C SER A 34 21.18 7.87 -9.58
N TRP A 35 20.31 7.83 -8.56
CA TRP A 35 20.62 8.34 -7.23
C TRP A 35 21.75 7.57 -6.56
N GLU A 36 22.65 8.31 -5.93
CA GLU A 36 23.76 7.73 -5.17
C GLU A 36 23.24 6.94 -3.96
N VAL A 37 23.85 5.77 -3.70
CA VAL A 37 23.52 4.92 -2.53
C VAL A 37 23.59 5.71 -1.22
N GLY A 38 24.52 6.66 -1.10
CA GLY A 38 24.66 7.53 0.07
C GLY A 38 23.40 8.34 0.41
N ALA A 39 22.57 8.67 -0.58
CA ALA A 39 21.30 9.36 -0.35
C ALA A 39 20.31 8.51 0.47
N PHE A 40 20.33 7.19 0.31
CA PHE A 40 19.49 6.25 1.06
C PHE A 40 20.03 5.95 2.45
N LEU A 41 21.29 6.28 2.74
CA LEU A 41 21.90 6.12 4.04
C LEU A 41 21.83 7.40 4.89
N SER A 42 21.35 8.49 4.30
CA SER A 42 21.19 9.79 4.95
C SER A 42 19.83 9.91 5.68
N ASP A 43 19.71 10.90 6.57
CA ASP A 43 18.43 11.24 7.21
C ASP A 43 17.48 11.91 6.20
N ARG A 44 16.80 11.07 5.44
CA ARG A 44 15.84 11.45 4.40
C ARG A 44 14.56 10.66 4.57
N LYS A 45 13.44 11.28 4.23
CA LYS A 45 12.12 10.63 4.27
C LYS A 45 11.83 10.00 2.92
N PHE A 46 11.50 8.72 2.92
CA PHE A 46 11.10 7.98 1.73
C PHE A 46 9.70 7.41 1.90
N ARG A 47 9.02 7.19 0.79
CA ARG A 47 7.79 6.39 0.71
C ARG A 47 7.74 5.66 -0.61
N LEU A 48 6.92 4.62 -0.71
CA LEU A 48 6.49 4.13 -2.00
C LEU A 48 5.50 5.13 -2.61
N LYS A 49 5.61 5.37 -3.91
CA LYS A 49 4.68 6.25 -4.62
C LYS A 49 3.26 5.68 -4.45
N PRO A 50 2.32 6.44 -3.87
CA PRO A 50 0.95 5.97 -3.75
C PRO A 50 0.37 5.65 -5.13
N ARG A 51 -0.18 4.45 -5.28
CA ARG A 51 -0.97 4.07 -6.46
C ARG A 51 -2.43 4.31 -6.12
N THR A 52 -3.17 5.04 -6.95
CA THR A 52 -4.60 5.32 -6.73
C THR A 52 -5.46 4.87 -7.90
N ILE A 53 -6.73 4.62 -7.61
CA ILE A 53 -7.79 4.41 -8.58
C ILE A 53 -8.96 5.35 -8.25
N THR A 54 -9.74 5.71 -9.26
CA THR A 54 -10.95 6.52 -9.09
C THR A 54 -12.17 5.62 -8.91
N ILE A 55 -12.90 5.79 -7.81
CA ILE A 55 -14.22 5.16 -7.59
C ILE A 55 -15.25 6.28 -7.47
N ASN A 56 -16.16 6.37 -8.44
CA ASN A 56 -17.22 7.39 -8.50
C ASN A 56 -16.72 8.84 -8.23
N GLY A 57 -15.56 9.20 -8.78
CA GLY A 57 -14.94 10.52 -8.61
C GLY A 57 -14.13 10.71 -7.32
N VAL A 58 -14.00 9.70 -6.48
CA VAL A 58 -13.14 9.71 -5.28
C VAL A 58 -11.87 8.91 -5.56
N GLU A 59 -10.70 9.53 -5.34
CA GLU A 59 -9.41 8.84 -5.42
C GLU A 59 -9.18 8.00 -4.16
N VAL A 60 -8.91 6.72 -4.34
CA VAL A 60 -8.57 5.78 -3.26
C VAL A 60 -7.32 4.98 -3.62
N PRO A 61 -6.62 4.42 -2.63
CA PRO A 61 -5.52 3.50 -2.89
C PRO A 61 -5.91 2.36 -3.83
N ALA A 62 -5.09 2.12 -4.84
CA ALA A 62 -5.22 0.96 -5.71
C ALA A 62 -4.97 -0.32 -4.91
N CYS A 63 -5.65 -1.40 -5.27
CA CYS A 63 -5.31 -2.72 -4.72
C CYS A 63 -3.89 -3.13 -5.17
N GLY A 64 -3.26 -3.99 -4.38
CA GLY A 64 -1.97 -4.54 -4.72
C GLY A 64 -2.03 -5.52 -5.90
N GLU A 65 -0.94 -5.58 -6.68
CA GLU A 65 -0.85 -6.42 -7.88
C GLU A 65 -0.22 -7.79 -7.62
N ASN A 66 0.74 -7.85 -6.67
CA ASN A 66 1.47 -9.06 -6.30
C ASN A 66 1.67 -9.10 -4.79
N TYR A 67 1.38 -10.22 -4.15
CA TYR A 67 1.67 -10.45 -2.74
C TYR A 67 2.86 -11.40 -2.60
N LYS A 68 3.55 -11.35 -1.46
CA LYS A 68 4.53 -12.38 -1.09
C LYS A 68 3.86 -13.40 -0.17
N GLU A 69 4.17 -14.67 -0.37
CA GLU A 69 3.72 -15.73 0.53
C GLU A 69 4.20 -15.43 1.96
N GLY A 70 3.29 -15.50 2.92
CA GLY A 70 3.51 -15.12 4.31
C GLY A 70 3.39 -13.63 4.63
N GLU A 71 3.08 -12.76 3.67
CA GLU A 71 2.78 -11.34 3.92
C GLU A 71 1.37 -11.16 4.53
N GLU A 72 1.25 -10.30 5.52
CA GLU A 72 -0.05 -9.90 6.06
C GLU A 72 -0.61 -8.77 5.17
N VAL A 73 -1.83 -8.97 4.68
CA VAL A 73 -2.52 -8.03 3.80
C VAL A 73 -3.91 -7.72 4.33
N TYR A 74 -4.51 -6.62 3.90
CA TYR A 74 -5.86 -6.24 4.27
C TYR A 74 -6.82 -6.47 3.10
N VAL A 75 -7.98 -7.07 3.37
CA VAL A 75 -9.01 -7.36 2.36
C VAL A 75 -10.36 -6.84 2.83
N LEU A 76 -11.22 -6.46 1.88
CA LEU A 76 -12.59 -6.07 2.20
C LEU A 76 -13.32 -7.27 2.79
N ASP A 77 -14.11 -7.02 3.83
CA ASP A 77 -14.94 -8.03 4.46
C ASP A 77 -16.41 -7.71 4.22
N ASP A 78 -17.11 -8.67 3.63
CA ASP A 78 -18.54 -8.59 3.33
C ASP A 78 -19.40 -9.39 4.30
N CYS A 79 -18.78 -10.10 5.27
CA CYS A 79 -19.50 -11.09 6.06
C CYS A 79 -19.73 -10.74 7.54
N CYS A 80 -18.74 -10.21 8.26
CA CYS A 80 -18.81 -10.24 9.74
C CYS A 80 -18.17 -9.04 10.47
N ASP A 81 -17.25 -8.28 9.88
CA ASP A 81 -16.53 -7.20 10.56
C ASP A 81 -17.20 -5.84 10.31
N GLU A 82 -17.61 -5.16 11.38
CA GLU A 82 -18.20 -3.82 11.34
C GLU A 82 -17.22 -2.75 10.78
N ARG A 83 -15.92 -3.04 10.74
CA ARG A 83 -14.92 -2.17 10.08
C ARG A 83 -15.00 -2.24 8.56
N GLY A 84 -15.63 -3.27 7.99
CA GLY A 84 -15.72 -3.51 6.54
C GLY A 84 -14.44 -4.08 5.92
N TYR A 85 -13.47 -4.51 6.73
CA TYR A 85 -12.25 -5.16 6.30
C TYR A 85 -11.66 -6.06 7.38
N ILE A 86 -10.82 -7.01 6.98
CA ILE A 86 -10.04 -7.87 7.86
C ILE A 86 -8.58 -7.91 7.45
N GLU A 87 -7.72 -8.27 8.42
CA GLU A 87 -6.35 -8.68 8.17
C GLU A 87 -6.33 -10.16 7.74
N TYR A 88 -5.62 -10.44 6.66
CA TYR A 88 -5.54 -11.74 6.02
C TYR A 88 -4.09 -12.14 5.86
N SER A 89 -3.71 -13.25 6.47
CA SER A 89 -2.36 -13.82 6.30
C SER A 89 -2.29 -14.58 4.99
N ALA A 90 -1.35 -14.21 4.12
CA ALA A 90 -0.96 -14.94 2.92
C ALA A 90 -0.28 -16.29 3.22
N SER A 91 -0.73 -17.05 4.21
CA SER A 91 -0.02 -18.25 4.66
C SER A 91 -0.09 -19.35 3.60
N GLY A 92 1.07 -19.93 3.29
CA GLY A 92 1.31 -21.02 2.35
C GLY A 92 0.67 -22.37 2.68
N TYR A 93 -0.39 -22.38 3.48
CA TYR A 93 -1.08 -23.63 3.77
C TYR A 93 -1.73 -24.14 2.50
N GLN A 94 -1.37 -25.37 2.14
CA GLN A 94 -1.75 -26.11 0.93
C GLN A 94 -3.27 -26.34 0.77
N TYR A 95 -4.08 -25.69 1.61
CA TYR A 95 -5.54 -25.75 1.67
C TYR A 95 -6.21 -24.38 1.51
N GLN A 96 -5.47 -23.26 1.56
CA GLN A 96 -6.05 -21.94 1.42
C GLN A 96 -5.94 -21.48 -0.03
N LYS A 97 -7.12 -21.42 -0.68
CA LYS A 97 -7.34 -20.85 -2.00
C LYS A 97 -6.68 -19.47 -2.07
N SER A 98 -6.05 -19.19 -3.21
CA SER A 98 -5.54 -17.90 -3.68
C SER A 98 -6.03 -16.68 -2.90
N ILE A 99 -5.10 -15.79 -2.53
CA ILE A 99 -5.45 -14.49 -1.92
C ILE A 99 -6.54 -13.79 -2.74
N PRO A 100 -7.53 -13.16 -2.08
CA PRO A 100 -8.51 -12.32 -2.76
C PRO A 100 -7.83 -11.35 -3.72
N LYS A 101 -8.39 -11.17 -4.91
CA LYS A 101 -7.80 -10.29 -5.95
C LYS A 101 -7.71 -8.82 -5.51
N LEU A 102 -8.51 -8.42 -4.52
CA LEU A 102 -8.54 -7.07 -3.97
C LEU A 102 -7.97 -7.11 -2.56
N TRP A 103 -6.73 -6.64 -2.43
CA TRP A 103 -6.03 -6.54 -1.16
C TRP A 103 -5.20 -5.25 -1.11
N TRP A 104 -4.88 -4.81 0.09
CA TRP A 104 -4.06 -3.62 0.36
C TRP A 104 -2.94 -3.97 1.33
N ARG A 105 -1.79 -3.29 1.19
CA ARG A 105 -0.58 -3.60 1.95
C ARG A 105 -0.70 -3.10 3.39
N THR A 106 -1.48 -2.05 3.62
CA THR A 106 -1.58 -1.40 4.95
C THR A 106 -3.02 -1.14 5.37
N GLU A 107 -3.24 -1.11 6.68
CA GLU A 107 -4.56 -0.85 7.26
C GLU A 107 -5.09 0.54 6.86
N ASP A 108 -4.20 1.54 6.79
CA ASP A 108 -4.55 2.90 6.39
C ASP A 108 -5.08 2.98 4.95
N GLU A 109 -4.55 2.16 4.04
CA GLU A 109 -5.00 2.11 2.66
C GLU A 109 -6.44 1.60 2.58
N ILE A 110 -6.73 0.48 3.23
CA ILE A 110 -8.07 -0.11 3.19
C ILE A 110 -9.10 0.74 3.96
N LYS A 111 -8.71 1.41 5.06
CA LYS A 111 -9.59 2.37 5.76
C LYS A 111 -10.07 3.48 4.84
N GLN A 112 -9.21 4.00 3.96
CA GLN A 112 -9.60 5.00 2.97
C GLN A 112 -10.55 4.46 1.91
N VAL A 113 -10.33 3.22 1.46
CA VAL A 113 -11.23 2.56 0.52
C VAL A 113 -12.60 2.36 1.15
N VAL A 114 -12.68 1.81 2.36
CA VAL A 114 -13.96 1.61 3.07
C VAL A 114 -14.67 2.95 3.32
N ALA A 115 -13.95 3.98 3.74
CA ALA A 115 -14.54 5.31 3.95
C ALA A 115 -15.14 5.86 2.65
N ALA A 116 -14.44 5.73 1.52
CA ALA A 116 -14.96 6.14 0.21
C ALA A 116 -16.20 5.32 -0.20
N LEU A 117 -16.17 3.99 -0.02
CA LEU A 117 -17.31 3.13 -0.32
C LEU A 117 -18.53 3.50 0.53
N ARG A 118 -18.36 3.77 1.83
CA ARG A 118 -19.43 4.24 2.73
C ARG A 118 -20.01 5.57 2.26
N GLN A 119 -19.15 6.51 1.90
CA GLN A 119 -19.57 7.82 1.37
C GLN A 119 -20.37 7.68 0.07
N ILE A 120 -19.94 6.81 -0.84
CA ILE A 120 -20.55 6.66 -2.17
C ILE A 120 -21.87 5.88 -2.11
N PHE A 121 -21.90 4.80 -1.35
CA PHE A 121 -23.00 3.83 -1.34
C PHE A 121 -23.92 3.95 -0.11
N GLY A 122 -23.64 4.88 0.81
CA GLY A 122 -24.49 5.15 1.98
C GLY A 122 -24.36 4.10 3.08
N GLY A 123 -23.20 3.46 3.22
CA GLY A 123 -22.92 2.56 4.34
C GLY A 123 -22.83 3.34 5.65
N VAL A 124 -23.81 3.13 6.53
CA VAL A 124 -23.90 3.73 7.88
C VAL A 124 -22.89 3.09 8.81
#